data_AF-A0A7Y7I354-F1
#
_entry.id   AF-A0A7Y7I354-F1
#
_cell.length_a   1.000
_cell.length_b   1.000
_cell.length_c   1.000
_cell.angle_alpha   90.00
_cell.angle_beta   90.00
_cell.angle_gamma   90.00
#
_symmetry.space_group_name_H-M   'P 1'
#
loop_
_entity.id
_entity.type
_entity.pdbx_description
1 polymer ?
#
loop_
_entity_poly.entity_id
_entity_poly.type
_entity_poly.pdbx_seq_one_letter_code
_entity_poly.pdbx_strand_id
1 'polypeptide(L)'
;MSNVTITFVDLGGGNVSVRTDADRPVVGRGVTPAEALAMEFLGTAFRRGAEVRYDAQSVPTIALALDLLDADGLGHAVPGEVRARASRALGREVGTPSSGKGMNIYRVHRTPTRPV
;
A
#
# COMPACT_ATOMS: atom_id res chain seq x y z
N MET A 1 4.10 11.71 2.22
CA MET A 1 4.84 11.51 0.95
C MET A 1 3.99 10.58 0.09
N SER A 2 3.69 10.90 -1.18
CA SER A 2 2.96 10.00 -2.08
C SER A 2 3.95 9.28 -2.99
N ASN A 3 3.91 7.95 -2.98
CA ASN A 3 4.61 7.09 -3.94
C ASN A 3 3.65 6.68 -5.06
N VAL A 4 4.18 6.52 -6.26
CA VAL A 4 3.48 5.91 -7.39
C VAL A 4 4.40 4.84 -7.96
N THR A 5 3.88 3.62 -8.07
CA THR A 5 4.60 2.45 -8.54
C THR A 5 4.08 2.07 -9.91
N ILE A 6 4.96 2.01 -10.91
CA ILE A 6 4.62 1.58 -12.27
C ILE A 6 5.46 0.35 -12.61
N THR A 7 4.81 -0.74 -13.02
CA THR A 7 5.47 -1.96 -13.50
C THR A 7 5.14 -2.20 -14.97
N PHE A 8 6.16 -2.43 -15.78
CA PHE A 8 6.02 -2.89 -17.16
C PHE A 8 6.17 -4.40 -17.21
N VAL A 9 5.25 -5.08 -17.89
CA VAL A 9 5.23 -6.52 -18.08
C VAL A 9 5.19 -6.80 -19.57
N ASP A 10 6.21 -7.47 -20.09
CA ASP A 10 6.22 -7.98 -21.46
C ASP A 10 5.33 -9.22 -21.52
N LEU A 11 4.23 -9.09 -22.27
CA LEU A 11 3.31 -10.17 -22.59
C LEU A 11 3.71 -10.64 -23.99
N GLY A 12 4.26 -11.85 -24.09
CA GLY A 12 4.86 -12.37 -25.33
C GLY A 12 4.07 -12.07 -26.61
N GLY A 13 4.78 -11.94 -27.73
CA GLY A 13 4.21 -11.46 -28.99
C GLY A 13 4.22 -9.93 -29.13
N GLY A 14 5.05 -9.24 -28.35
CA GLY A 14 5.24 -7.78 -28.43
C GLY A 14 4.18 -6.95 -27.72
N ASN A 15 3.33 -7.59 -26.91
CA ASN A 15 2.33 -6.90 -26.10
C ASN A 15 2.97 -6.44 -24.79
N VAL A 16 2.55 -5.29 -24.27
CA VAL A 16 3.03 -4.78 -22.98
C VAL A 16 1.83 -4.49 -22.10
N SER A 17 1.89 -4.95 -20.85
CA SER A 17 0.97 -4.55 -19.79
C SER A 17 1.68 -3.60 -18.83
N VAL A 18 1.06 -2.45 -18.56
CA VAL A 18 1.52 -1.47 -17.59
C VAL A 18 0.59 -1.49 -16.40
N ARG A 19 1.14 -1.70 -15.22
CA ARG A 19 0.38 -1.85 -13.97
C ARG A 19 0.77 -0.76 -13.00
N THR A 20 -0.20 -0.18 -12.31
CA THR A 20 0.04 0.92 -11.38
C THR A 20 -0.87 0.86 -10.16
N ASP A 21 -0.35 1.34 -9.03
CA ASP A 21 -1.08 1.61 -7.79
C ASP A 21 -1.65 3.03 -7.74
N ALA A 22 -1.41 3.85 -8.77
CA ALA A 22 -2.03 5.16 -8.90
C ALA A 22 -3.55 5.04 -9.04
N ASP A 23 -4.26 5.99 -8.43
CA ASP A 23 -5.68 6.18 -8.66
C ASP A 23 -5.95 6.46 -10.15
N ARG A 24 -7.13 6.07 -10.63
CA ARG A 24 -7.58 6.48 -11.95
C ARG A 24 -7.69 8.02 -12.02
N PRO A 25 -7.24 8.66 -13.11
CA PRO A 25 -7.38 10.10 -13.29
C PRO A 25 -8.85 10.54 -13.24
N VAL A 26 -9.14 11.59 -12.48
CA VAL A 26 -10.48 12.20 -12.37
C VAL A 26 -10.38 13.69 -12.68
N VAL A 27 -11.28 14.19 -13.53
CA VAL A 27 -11.32 15.61 -13.92
C VAL A 27 -11.58 16.48 -12.69
N GLY A 28 -10.81 17.57 -12.56
CA GLY A 28 -10.96 18.54 -11.47
C GLY A 28 -10.26 18.18 -10.16
N ARG A 29 -9.64 17.00 -10.06
CA ARG A 29 -8.78 16.65 -8.92
C ARG A 29 -7.40 17.30 -9.09
N GLY A 30 -6.92 17.96 -8.02
CA GLY A 30 -5.53 18.41 -7.95
C GLY A 30 -4.58 17.21 -7.90
N VAL A 31 -3.51 17.26 -8.69
CA VAL A 31 -2.50 16.19 -8.77
C VAL A 31 -1.16 16.69 -8.25
N THR A 32 -0.44 15.81 -7.56
CA THR A 32 0.95 16.01 -7.17
C THR A 32 1.87 15.92 -8.40
N PRO A 33 3.10 16.47 -8.33
CA PRO A 33 4.07 16.31 -9.43
C PRO A 33 4.36 14.85 -9.80
N ALA A 34 4.38 13.94 -8.82
CA ALA A 34 4.58 12.51 -9.05
C ALA A 34 3.39 11.88 -9.80
N GLU A 35 2.16 12.22 -9.42
CA GLU A 35 0.95 11.77 -10.12
C GLU A 35 0.89 12.35 -11.54
N ALA A 36 1.27 13.62 -11.74
CA ALA A 36 1.33 14.25 -13.06
C ALA A 36 2.29 13.50 -14.01
N LEU A 37 3.51 13.22 -13.55
CA LEU A 37 4.49 12.45 -14.33
C LEU A 37 3.99 11.03 -14.61
N ALA A 38 3.40 10.36 -13.62
CA ALA A 38 2.82 9.04 -13.80
C ALA A 38 1.70 9.04 -14.86
N MET A 39 0.81 10.04 -14.83
CA MET A 39 -0.24 10.19 -15.83
C MET A 39 0.33 10.37 -17.25
N GLU A 40 1.41 11.14 -17.43
CA GLU A 40 2.06 11.30 -18.73
C GLU A 40 2.62 9.97 -19.26
N PHE A 41 3.28 9.20 -18.41
CA PHE A 41 3.79 7.87 -18.77
C PHE A 41 2.65 6.90 -19.11
N LEU A 42 1.64 6.79 -18.25
CA LEU A 42 0.50 5.90 -18.44
C LEU A 42 -0.30 6.27 -19.70
N GLY A 43 -0.51 7.57 -19.94
CA GLY A 43 -1.14 8.06 -21.17
C GLY A 43 -0.31 7.74 -22.42
N THR A 44 1.01 7.84 -22.34
CA THR A 44 1.91 7.48 -23.45
C THR A 44 1.89 5.97 -23.72
N ALA A 45 1.91 5.14 -22.68
CA ALA A 45 1.82 3.70 -22.81
C ALA A 45 0.50 3.28 -23.46
N PHE A 46 -0.62 3.84 -22.99
CA PHE A 46 -1.94 3.60 -23.57
C PHE A 46 -1.99 3.97 -25.06
N ARG A 47 -1.48 5.16 -25.43
CA ARG A 47 -1.41 5.59 -26.84
C ARG A 47 -0.55 4.67 -27.72
N ARG A 48 0.44 4.00 -27.15
CA ARG A 48 1.29 3.01 -27.85
C ARG A 48 0.67 1.61 -27.91
N GLY A 49 -0.56 1.43 -27.43
CA GLY A 49 -1.28 0.15 -27.47
C GLY A 49 -1.00 -0.78 -26.30
N ALA A 50 -0.33 -0.31 -25.24
CA ALA A 50 -0.13 -1.11 -24.04
C ALA A 50 -1.42 -1.25 -23.23
N GLU A 51 -1.63 -2.40 -22.59
CA GLU A 51 -2.72 -2.61 -21.66
C GLU A 51 -2.40 -1.97 -20.31
N VAL A 52 -3.13 -0.90 -19.94
CA VAL A 52 -2.91 -0.18 -18.68
C VAL A 52 -3.91 -0.63 -17.61
N ARG A 53 -3.41 -1.13 -16.48
CA ARG A 53 -4.20 -1.56 -15.32
C ARG A 53 -3.94 -0.67 -14.10
N TYR A 54 -4.99 0.00 -13.65
CA TYR A 54 -5.03 0.81 -12.43
C TYR A 54 -5.57 -0.05 -11.30
N ASP A 55 -4.70 -0.85 -10.71
CA ASP A 55 -5.02 -1.78 -9.61
C ASP A 55 -3.74 -2.09 -8.85
N ALA A 56 -3.70 -1.69 -7.58
CA ALA A 56 -2.55 -1.89 -6.71
C ALA A 56 -2.20 -3.38 -6.53
N GLN A 57 -3.19 -4.29 -6.53
CA GLN A 57 -2.94 -5.73 -6.43
C GLN A 57 -2.35 -6.30 -7.72
N SER A 58 -2.52 -5.63 -8.85
CA SER A 58 -1.91 -6.05 -10.11
C SER A 58 -0.40 -5.77 -10.14
N VAL A 59 0.09 -4.84 -9.33
CA VAL A 59 1.52 -4.48 -9.22
C VAL A 59 2.23 -5.51 -8.33
N PRO A 60 3.16 -6.33 -8.87
CA PRO A 60 3.73 -7.48 -8.13
C PRO A 60 4.40 -7.10 -6.81
N THR A 61 5.13 -5.98 -6.79
CA THR A 61 5.83 -5.51 -5.58
C THR A 61 4.85 -5.05 -4.50
N ILE A 62 3.75 -4.42 -4.90
CA ILE A 62 2.71 -3.96 -3.98
C ILE A 62 1.91 -5.15 -3.46
N ALA A 63 1.55 -6.10 -4.34
CA ALA A 63 0.88 -7.34 -3.95
C ALA A 63 1.69 -8.11 -2.89
N LEU A 64 2.99 -8.31 -3.13
CA LEU A 64 3.88 -8.93 -2.15
C LEU A 64 3.91 -8.15 -0.83
N ALA A 65 4.04 -6.82 -0.89
CA ALA A 65 4.07 -6.01 0.31
C ALA A 65 2.74 -6.09 1.09
N LEU A 66 1.60 -6.21 0.42
CA LEU A 66 0.31 -6.43 1.06
C LEU A 66 0.24 -7.81 1.71
N ASP A 67 0.69 -8.88 1.04
CA ASP A 67 0.72 -10.24 1.60
C ASP A 67 1.60 -10.35 2.85
N LEU A 68 2.72 -9.63 2.88
CA LEU A 68 3.64 -9.56 4.03
C LEU A 68 3.06 -8.81 5.23
N LEU A 69 2.03 -7.97 5.02
CA LEU A 69 1.35 -7.21 6.05
C LEU A 69 0.04 -7.86 6.52
N ASP A 70 -0.54 -8.72 5.69
CA ASP A 70 -1.78 -9.43 5.99
C ASP A 70 -1.57 -10.57 6.99
N ALA A 71 -2.37 -10.60 8.05
CA ALA A 71 -2.27 -11.63 9.09
C ALA A 71 -2.67 -13.02 8.58
N ASP A 72 -3.69 -13.07 7.71
CA ASP A 72 -4.18 -14.30 7.08
C ASP A 72 -3.26 -14.75 5.91
N GLY A 73 -2.47 -13.81 5.37
CA GLY A 73 -1.39 -14.05 4.41
C GLY A 73 -0.06 -14.44 5.07
N LEU A 74 1.04 -13.81 4.67
CA LEU A 74 2.39 -14.12 5.18
C LEU A 74 2.74 -13.35 6.47
N GLY A 75 1.89 -12.44 6.93
CA GLY A 75 2.16 -11.56 8.07
C GLY A 75 2.46 -12.29 9.37
N HIS A 76 1.88 -13.47 9.60
CA HIS A 76 2.16 -14.31 10.77
C HIS A 76 3.52 -15.02 10.72
N ALA A 77 4.07 -15.23 9.52
CA ALA A 77 5.30 -15.99 9.30
C ALA A 77 6.56 -15.09 9.22
N VAL A 78 6.39 -13.77 9.08
CA VAL A 78 7.52 -12.85 8.83
C VAL A 78 7.93 -12.04 10.07
N PRO A 79 9.25 -11.82 10.29
CA PRO A 79 9.76 -10.98 11.37
C PRO A 79 9.24 -9.54 11.28
N GLY A 80 9.15 -8.87 12.43
CA GLY A 80 8.70 -7.47 12.52
C GLY A 80 9.51 -6.49 11.66
N GLU A 81 10.80 -6.75 11.44
CA GLU A 81 11.64 -5.95 10.55
C GLU A 81 11.20 -6.02 9.08
N VAL A 82 10.86 -7.22 8.59
CA VAL A 82 10.35 -7.42 7.22
C VAL A 82 9.02 -6.70 7.06
N ARG A 83 8.15 -6.80 8.06
CA ARG A 83 6.87 -6.08 8.11
C ARG A 83 7.05 -4.56 8.07
N ALA A 84 8.01 -4.03 8.83
CA ALA A 84 8.32 -2.60 8.83
C ALA A 84 8.85 -2.12 7.47
N ARG A 85 9.70 -2.93 6.81
CA ARG A 85 10.19 -2.62 5.44
C ARG A 85 9.07 -2.68 4.41
N ALA A 86 8.15 -3.65 4.50
CA ALA A 86 6.96 -3.73 3.64
C ALA A 86 6.04 -2.50 3.81
N SER A 87 5.77 -2.06 5.05
CA SER A 87 5.03 -0.82 5.31
C SER A 87 5.68 0.39 4.66
N ARG A 88 7.01 0.54 4.80
CA ARG A 88 7.76 1.64 4.17
C ARG A 88 7.71 1.58 2.65
N ALA A 89 7.78 0.39 2.05
CA ALA A 89 7.68 0.22 0.60
C ALA A 89 6.32 0.70 0.05
N LEU A 90 5.25 0.54 0.84
CA LEU A 90 3.92 1.08 0.55
C LEU A 90 3.76 2.57 0.88
N GLY A 91 4.83 3.27 1.29
CA GLY A 91 4.75 4.67 1.70
C GLY A 91 3.99 4.88 3.02
N ARG A 92 3.66 3.80 3.75
CA ARG A 92 3.08 3.88 5.09
C ARG A 92 4.23 4.20 6.05
N GLU A 93 4.26 5.43 6.55
CA GLU A 93 5.15 5.74 7.66
C GLU A 93 4.80 4.82 8.82
N VAL A 94 5.80 4.10 9.33
CA VAL A 94 5.69 3.46 10.63
C VAL A 94 5.64 4.61 11.63
N GLY A 95 4.43 5.13 11.88
CA GLY A 95 4.18 5.85 13.10
C GLY A 95 4.78 5.01 14.21
N THR A 96 5.67 5.62 15.00
CA THR A 96 6.35 5.04 16.14
C THR A 96 5.45 3.96 16.73
N PRO A 97 5.89 2.69 16.88
CA PRO A 97 5.01 1.65 17.39
C PRO A 97 4.36 2.26 18.61
N SER A 98 3.04 2.50 18.53
CA SER A 98 2.33 2.97 19.70
C SER A 98 2.60 1.85 20.67
N SER A 99 3.44 2.14 21.67
CA SER A 99 3.77 1.18 22.71
C SER A 99 2.41 0.74 23.17
N GLY A 100 2.03 -0.48 22.77
CA GLY A 100 0.73 -1.03 23.04
C GLY A 100 0.65 -1.00 24.54
N LYS A 101 -0.03 0.02 25.04
CA LYS A 101 -0.29 0.16 26.46
C LYS A 101 -1.28 -0.96 26.65
N GLY A 102 -0.74 -2.16 26.91
CA GLY A 102 -1.50 -3.37 27.08
C GLY A 102 -2.67 -2.97 27.95
N MET A 103 -3.88 -3.18 27.44
CA MET A 103 -5.10 -2.86 28.16
C MET A 103 -4.92 -3.48 29.54
N ASN A 104 -4.71 -2.64 30.56
CA ASN A 104 -4.49 -3.14 31.89
C ASN A 104 -5.83 -3.68 32.36
N ILE A 105 -6.06 -4.98 32.16
CA ILE A 105 -7.30 -5.68 32.48
C ILE A 105 -7.65 -5.55 33.97
N TYR A 106 -6.66 -5.30 34.83
CA TYR A 106 -6.88 -5.01 36.25
C TYR A 106 -7.55 -3.64 36.50
N ARG A 107 -7.58 -2.74 35.51
CA ARG A 107 -8.30 -1.46 35.60
C ARG A 107 -9.81 -1.62 35.41
N VAL A 108 -10.25 -2.66 34.70
CA VAL A 108 -11.68 -2.91 34.42
C VAL A 108 -12.42 -3.49 35.65
N HIS A 109 -11.69 -4.13 36.57
CA HIS A 109 -12.28 -4.78 37.76
C HIS A 109 -12.27 -3.94 39.04
N ARG A 110 -11.84 -2.67 39.01
CA ARG A 110 -12.00 -1.79 40.19
C ARG A 110 -13.42 -1.24 40.25
N THR A 111 -14.33 -2.02 40.83
CA THR A 111 -15.59 -1.49 41.36
C THR A 111 -15.27 -0.55 42.53
N PRO A 112 -15.64 0.74 42.50
CA PRO A 112 -15.45 1.61 43.65
C PRO A 112 -16.40 1.17 44.78
N THR A 113 -15.85 0.59 45.83
CA THR A 113 -16.57 0.41 47.10
C THR A 113 -16.87 1.79 47.68
N ARG A 114 -18.16 2.11 47.77
CA ARG A 114 -18.69 3.35 48.32
C ARG A 114 -18.52 3.32 49.86
N PRO A 115 -17.89 4.32 50.50
CA PRO A 115 -17.79 4.37 51.95
C PRO A 115 -19.14 4.72 52.57
N VAL A 116 -19.39 4.12 53.74
CA VAL A 116 -20.57 4.30 54.61
C VAL A 116 -20.44 5.59 55.40
#